data_AF-A0A8T4KGX3-F1
#
_entry.id   AF-A0A8T4KGX3-F1
#
_cell.length_a   1.000
_cell.length_b   1.000
_cell.length_c   1.000
_cell.angle_alpha   90.00
_cell.angle_beta   90.00
_cell.angle_gamma   90.00
#
_symmetry.space_group_name_H-M   'P 1'
#
loop_
_entity.id
_entity.type
_entity.pdbx_description
1 polymer ?
#
loop_
_entity_poly.entity_id
_entity_poly.type
_entity_poly.pdbx_seq_one_letter_code
_entity_poly.pdbx_strand_id
1 'polypeptide(L)' 'MFLMFTMGREDVFSHGDLGLRKAITKHYSLRNPSRGKIEKISAKWSPYRTYACRVLWKSLEL' A
#
# COMPACT_ATOMS: atom_id res chain seq x y z
N MET A 1 -2.90 -6.95 -7.76
CA MET A 1 -2.69 -6.75 -9.20
C MET A 1 -3.95 -7.00 -10.02
N PHE A 2 -4.39 -8.24 -10.26
CA PHE A 2 -5.61 -8.50 -11.05
C PHE A 2 -6.85 -7.74 -10.53
N LEU A 3 -7.11 -7.81 -9.22
CA LEU A 3 -8.25 -7.09 -8.61
C LEU A 3 -8.22 -5.58 -8.87
N MET A 4 -7.03 -4.97 -8.82
CA MET A 4 -6.85 -3.52 -8.93
C MET A 4 -6.87 -3.04 -10.38
N PHE A 5 -6.15 -3.73 -11.26
CA PHE A 5 -5.88 -3.24 -12.62
C PHE A 5 -6.81 -3.84 -13.68
N THR A 6 -7.31 -5.05 -13.47
CA THR A 6 -8.22 -5.72 -14.42
C THR A 6 -9.67 -5.55 -14.01
N MET A 7 -9.98 -5.72 -12.73
CA MET A 7 -11.36 -5.60 -12.21
C MET A 7 -11.68 -4.25 -11.58
N GLY A 8 -10.74 -3.31 -11.55
CA GLY A 8 -10.99 -1.95 -11.05
C GLY A 8 -11.43 -1.85 -9.59
N ARG A 9 -11.10 -2.84 -8.73
CA ARG A 9 -11.50 -2.79 -7.31
C ARG A 9 -10.77 -1.67 -6.58
N GLU A 10 -11.53 -0.79 -5.95
CA GLU A 10 -11.05 0.44 -5.32
C GLU A 10 -10.47 0.24 -3.91
N ASP A 11 -10.89 -0.82 -3.21
CA ASP A 11 -10.48 -1.08 -1.82
C ASP A 11 -9.62 -2.34 -1.64
N VAL A 12 -8.48 -2.40 -2.32
CA VAL A 12 -7.55 -3.53 -2.21
C VAL A 12 -6.19 -3.04 -1.72
N PHE A 13 -5.53 -3.83 -0.85
CA PHE A 13 -4.13 -3.63 -0.47
C PHE A 13 -3.33 -4.92 -0.66
N SER A 14 -2.18 -4.85 -1.34
CA SER A 14 -1.35 -6.02 -1.65
C SER A 14 -0.23 -6.20 -0.62
N HIS A 15 -0.48 -7.00 0.41
CA HIS A 15 0.49 -7.24 1.51
C HIS A 15 1.83 -7.83 1.07
N GLY A 16 1.85 -8.60 -0.03
CA GLY A 16 3.07 -9.20 -0.58
C GLY A 16 3.92 -8.23 -1.40
N ASP A 17 3.44 -7.02 -1.67
CA ASP A 17 4.12 -6.06 -2.52
C ASP A 17 5.30 -5.40 -1.79
N LEU A 18 6.52 -5.68 -2.25
CA LEU A 18 7.73 -5.10 -1.66
C LEU A 18 7.78 -3.57 -1.85
N GLY A 19 7.25 -3.06 -2.96
CA GLY A 19 7.19 -1.62 -3.24
C GLY A 19 6.31 -0.91 -2.20
N LEU A 20 5.09 -1.38 -1.98
CA LEU A 20 4.21 -0.81 -0.95
C LEU A 20 4.82 -0.88 0.45
N ARG A 21 5.45 -2.01 0.81
CA ARG A 21 6.16 -2.14 2.08
C ARG A 21 7.28 -1.12 2.21
N LYS A 22 8.10 -0.93 1.18
CA LYS A 22 9.19 0.07 1.15
C LYS A 22 8.65 1.49 1.23
N ALA A 23 7.61 1.82 0.46
CA ALA A 23 6.98 3.14 0.45
C ALA A 23 6.42 3.49 1.83
N ILE A 24 5.65 2.59 2.45
CA ILE A 24 5.12 2.79 3.82
C ILE A 24 6.26 2.95 4.82
N THR A 25 7.28 2.11 4.73
CA THR A 25 8.43 2.17 5.65
C THR A 25 9.13 3.53 5.55
N LYS A 26 9.34 4.04 4.32
CA LYS A 26 9.94 5.36 4.04
C LYS A 26 9.06 6.51 4.56
N HIS A 27 7.80 6.56 4.16
CA HIS A 27 6.91 7.71 4.43
C HIS A 27 6.39 7.77 5.86
N TYR A 28 6.31 6.64 6.56
CA TYR A 28 5.93 6.59 7.98
C TYR A 28 7.15 6.51 8.91
N SER A 29 8.37 6.70 8.37
CA SER A 29 9.64 6.66 9.13
C SER A 29 9.78 5.42 10.02
N LEU A 30 9.39 4.26 9.48
CA LEU A 30 9.47 2.97 10.17
C LEU A 30 10.78 2.28 9.81
N ARG A 31 11.27 1.37 10.67
CA ARG A 31 12.51 0.62 10.40
C ARG A 31 12.25 -0.76 9.80
N ASN A 32 11.38 -1.54 10.44
CA ASN A 32 10.99 -2.87 9.96
C ASN A 32 9.56 -3.17 10.45
N PRO A 33 8.53 -2.51 9.86
CA PRO A 33 7.18 -2.65 10.35
C PRO A 33 6.68 -4.09 10.18
N SER A 34 6.06 -4.63 11.23
CA SER A 34 5.39 -5.93 11.17
C SER A 34 4.21 -5.88 10.20
N ARG A 35 3.79 -7.04 9.69
CA ARG A 35 2.61 -7.15 8.82
C ARG A 35 1.36 -6.52 9.48
N GLY A 36 1.16 -6.75 10.78
CA GLY A 36 0.06 -6.16 11.52
C GLY A 36 0.13 -4.64 11.66
N LYS A 37 1.34 -4.05 11.72
CA LYS A 37 1.50 -2.59 11.71
C LYS A 37 1.13 -2.01 10.34
N ILE A 38 1.53 -2.67 9.25
CA ILE A 38 1.19 -2.28 7.88
C ILE A 38 -0.32 -2.37 7.67
N GLU A 39 -0.97 -3.46 8.09
CA GLU A 39 -2.43 -3.61 8.02
C GLU A 39 -3.15 -2.47 8.76
N LYS A 40 -2.73 -2.13 9.99
CA LYS A 40 -3.31 -1.01 10.74
C LYS A 40 -3.15 0.34 10.06
N ILE A 41 -2.08 0.52 9.28
CA ILE A 41 -1.85 1.73 8.50
C ILE A 41 -2.76 1.72 7.26
N SER A 42 -2.73 0.64 6.50
CA SER A 42 -3.47 0.53 5.24
C SER A 42 -4.99 0.50 5.43
N ALA A 43 -5.48 -0.05 6.55
CA ALA A 43 -6.90 -0.05 6.90
C ALA A 43 -7.49 1.36 7.00
N LYS A 44 -6.69 2.38 7.35
CA LYS A 44 -7.13 3.79 7.42
C LYS A 44 -7.45 4.39 6.06
N TRP A 45 -7.00 3.77 4.96
CA TRP A 45 -7.26 4.25 3.61
C TRP A 45 -8.53 3.64 3.00
N SER A 46 -9.19 2.71 3.70
CA SER A 46 -10.49 2.18 3.26
C SER A 46 -11.53 3.33 3.25
N PRO A 47 -12.41 3.41 2.24
CA PRO A 47 -12.71 2.42 1.21
C PRO A 47 -11.89 2.56 -0.10
N TYR A 48 -10.72 3.21 -0.06
CA TYR A 48 -9.95 3.60 -1.24
C TYR A 48 -8.49 3.13 -1.20
N ARG A 49 -8.21 1.95 -0.61
CA ARG A 49 -6.86 1.42 -0.46
C ARG A 49 -6.09 1.27 -1.78
N THR A 50 -6.77 0.97 -2.89
CA THR A 50 -6.11 0.83 -4.19
C THR A 50 -5.51 2.15 -4.67
N TYR A 51 -6.18 3.28 -4.43
CA TYR A 51 -5.68 4.60 -4.80
C TYR A 51 -4.46 4.99 -3.97
N ALA A 52 -4.49 4.71 -2.65
CA ALA A 52 -3.32 4.88 -1.80
C ALA A 52 -2.12 4.06 -2.30
N CYS A 53 -2.34 2.81 -2.73
CA CYS A 53 -1.28 1.98 -3.33
C CYS A 53 -0.66 2.64 -4.56
N ARG A 54 -1.47 3.22 -5.45
CA ARG A 54 -0.99 3.91 -6.67
C ARG A 54 -0.11 5.11 -6.34
N VAL A 55 -0.51 5.92 -5.37
CA VAL A 55 0.31 7.05 -4.88
C VAL A 55 1.61 6.56 -4.27
N LEU A 56 1.57 5.49 -3.46
CA LEU A 56 2.75 4.92 -2.84
C LEU A 56 3.74 4.36 -3.86
N TRP A 57 3.29 3.65 -4.89
CA TRP A 57 4.17 3.22 -5.98
C TRP A 57 4.79 4.42 -6.69
N LYS A 58 3.99 5.43 -7.03
CA LYS A 58 4.49 6.64 -7.70
C LYS A 58 5.54 7.37 -6.86
N SER A 59 5.40 7.38 -5.54
CA SER A 59 6.34 8.02 -4.61
C SER A 59 7.73 7.37 -4.53
N LEU A 60 7.89 6.17 -5.10
CA LEU A 60 9.17 5.46 -5.20
C LEU A 60 9.88 5.70 -6.54
N GLU A 61 9.18 6.23 -7.53
CA GLU A 61 9.77 6.68 -8.79
C GLU A 61 10.50 8.02 -8.51
N LEU A 62 11.80 8.05 -8.82
CA LEU A 62 12.63 9.26 -8.80
C LEU A 62 12.54 9.97 -10.15
#